data_AF-A0A956NSV2-F1
#
_entry.id   AF-A0A956NSV2-F1
#
_cell.length_a   1.000
_cell.length_b   1.000
_cell.length_c   1.000
_cell.angle_alpha   90.00
_cell.angle_beta   90.00
_cell.angle_gamma   90.00
#
_symmetry.space_group_name_H-M   'P 1'
#
loop_
_entity.id
_entity.type
_entity.pdbx_description
1 polymer ?
#
loop_
_entity_poly.entity_id
_entity_poly.type
_entity_poly.pdbx_seq_one_letter_code
_entity_poly.pdbx_strand_id
1 'polypeptide(L)'
;TACLVPGGMVWIYPQGQRRPAGEVPRDLEHGAAWMVRRHAGPLRVLPVAFRYPFLSEQRPEAMVLLGEPWTVEATRPDRAAITDRLTTMLGVTLAALDADLAVERLESYDLLVAGRPSINNRMDRVRHALGLLDEYQPRNG
;
A
#
# COMPACT_ATOMS: atom_id res chain seq x y z
N THR A 1 -22.11 12.07 2.93
CA THR A 1 -22.19 10.88 3.80
C THR A 1 -22.89 9.69 3.18
N ALA A 2 -23.54 9.82 2.00
CA ALA A 2 -24.24 8.71 1.34
C ALA A 2 -23.36 7.46 1.04
N CYS A 3 -22.04 7.60 0.93
CA CYS A 3 -21.14 6.48 0.66
C CYS A 3 -20.68 5.70 1.92
N LEU A 4 -20.94 6.23 3.13
CA LEU A 4 -20.60 5.58 4.40
C LEU A 4 -21.85 4.97 5.04
N VAL A 5 -22.59 4.19 4.24
CA VAL A 5 -23.66 3.30 4.71
C VAL A 5 -23.05 2.01 5.28
N PRO A 6 -23.80 1.21 6.06
CA PRO A 6 -23.32 -0.11 6.49
C PRO A 6 -22.80 -0.95 5.31
N GLY A 7 -21.57 -1.47 5.41
CA GLY A 7 -20.90 -2.21 4.34
C GLY A 7 -20.30 -1.34 3.23
N GLY A 8 -20.51 -0.03 3.25
CA GLY A 8 -19.90 0.91 2.31
C GLY A 8 -18.43 1.18 2.65
N MET A 9 -17.62 1.41 1.62
CA MET A 9 -16.21 1.79 1.73
C MET A 9 -15.94 3.01 0.86
N VAL A 10 -15.08 3.90 1.35
CA VAL A 10 -14.57 5.03 0.58
C VAL A 10 -13.05 5.03 0.65
N TRP A 11 -12.42 5.24 -0.49
CA TRP A 11 -10.98 5.43 -0.58
C TRP A 11 -10.67 6.92 -0.60
N ILE A 12 -9.74 7.36 0.26
CA ILE A 12 -9.38 8.77 0.39
C ILE A 12 -7.86 8.89 0.34
N TYR A 13 -7.38 9.85 -0.45
CA TYR A 13 -5.99 10.30 -0.44
C TYR A 13 -5.92 11.60 0.38
N PRO A 14 -5.61 11.53 1.69
CA PRO A 14 -5.75 12.68 2.58
C PRO A 14 -4.73 13.80 2.33
N GLN A 15 -3.69 13.56 1.53
CA GLN A 15 -2.67 14.56 1.21
C GLN A 15 -3.16 15.69 0.29
N GLY A 16 -4.36 15.57 -0.31
CA GLY A 16 -4.98 16.60 -1.15
C GLY A 16 -4.33 16.86 -2.52
N GLN A 17 -3.07 16.47 -2.70
CA GLN A 17 -2.30 16.67 -3.92
C GLN A 17 -1.34 15.51 -4.20
N ARG A 18 -0.93 15.37 -5.47
CA ARG A 18 0.08 14.38 -5.84
C ARG A 18 1.44 14.84 -5.31
N ARG A 19 2.10 13.97 -4.54
CA ARG A 19 3.45 14.16 -4.02
C ARG A 19 4.41 13.17 -4.68
N PRO A 20 5.72 13.45 -4.74
CA PRO A 20 6.73 12.46 -5.13
C PRO A 20 6.58 11.15 -4.34
N ALA A 21 6.85 10.03 -5.00
CA ALA A 21 6.57 8.69 -4.45
C ALA A 21 7.33 8.36 -3.14
N GLY A 22 8.51 8.96 -2.94
CA GLY A 22 9.33 8.74 -1.74
C GLY A 22 9.04 9.71 -0.58
N GLU A 23 8.12 10.66 -0.74
CA GLU A 23 7.80 11.62 0.33
C GLU A 23 6.88 10.98 1.37
N VAL A 24 7.24 11.11 2.65
CA VAL A 24 6.36 10.71 3.76
C VAL A 24 5.32 11.81 3.97
N PRO A 25 4.01 11.52 3.96
CA PRO A 25 2.97 12.52 4.22
C PRO A 25 3.10 13.08 5.65
N ARG A 26 3.27 14.41 5.76
CA ARG A 26 3.33 15.12 7.06
C ARG A 26 2.14 16.05 7.29
N ASP A 27 1.68 16.70 6.23
CA ASP A 27 0.61 17.70 6.29
C ASP A 27 -0.64 17.17 5.58
N LEU A 28 -1.42 16.35 6.28
CA LEU A 28 -2.68 15.85 5.73
C LEU A 28 -3.77 16.93 5.75
N GLU A 29 -4.55 16.96 4.68
CA GLU A 29 -5.74 17.81 4.60
C GLU A 29 -6.81 17.34 5.58
N HIS A 30 -7.57 18.30 6.10
CA HIS A 30 -8.55 18.03 7.14
C HIS A 30 -9.82 17.31 6.67
N GLY A 31 -9.98 17.07 5.36
CA GLY A 31 -11.20 16.47 4.78
C GLY A 31 -11.49 15.08 5.32
N ALA A 32 -10.45 14.23 5.43
CA ALA A 32 -10.59 12.89 6.00
C ALA A 32 -11.00 12.95 7.48
N ALA A 33 -10.35 13.81 8.26
CA ALA A 33 -10.69 14.01 9.67
C ALA A 33 -12.12 14.55 9.87
N TRP A 34 -12.57 15.45 8.98
CA TRP A 34 -13.95 15.94 8.97
C TRP A 34 -14.95 14.81 8.70
N MET A 35 -14.69 13.93 7.73
CA MET A 35 -15.55 12.79 7.42
C MET A 35 -15.65 11.83 8.61
N VAL A 36 -14.50 11.48 9.20
CA VAL A 36 -14.42 10.66 10.40
C VAL A 36 -15.25 11.26 11.51
N ARG A 37 -15.18 12.58 11.74
CA ARG A 37 -15.91 13.26 12.82
C ARG A 37 -17.41 13.42 12.54
N ARG A 38 -17.83 13.53 11.28
CA ARG A 38 -19.22 13.79 10.89
C ARG A 38 -20.11 12.54 10.81
N HIS A 39 -19.53 11.36 10.60
CA HIS A 39 -20.27 10.11 10.52
C HIS A 39 -21.01 9.81 11.84
N ALA A 40 -22.18 9.18 11.90
CA ALA A 40 -22.87 9.01 13.19
C ALA A 40 -22.52 7.69 13.91
N GLY A 41 -22.06 6.68 13.16
CA GLY A 41 -21.83 5.33 13.66
C GLY A 41 -20.36 4.98 13.89
N PRO A 42 -20.09 3.71 14.24
CA PRO A 42 -18.74 3.18 14.27
C PRO A 42 -18.14 3.20 12.86
N LEU A 43 -16.88 3.62 12.76
CA LEU A 43 -16.14 3.67 11.51
C LEU A 43 -14.83 2.93 11.68
N ARG A 44 -14.45 2.08 10.72
CA ARG A 44 -13.11 1.53 10.65
C ARG A 44 -12.29 2.29 9.62
N VAL A 45 -11.14 2.79 10.04
CA VAL A 45 -10.15 3.44 9.19
C VAL A 45 -8.99 2.48 9.00
N LEU A 46 -8.64 2.19 7.75
CA LEU A 46 -7.53 1.31 7.41
C LEU A 46 -6.47 2.12 6.66
N PRO A 47 -5.24 2.25 7.19
CA PRO A 47 -4.15 2.89 6.46
C PRO A 47 -3.64 1.92 5.38
N VAL A 48 -3.44 2.44 4.17
CA VAL A 48 -2.92 1.63 3.06
C VAL A 48 -1.74 2.34 2.43
N ALA A 49 -0.60 1.66 2.42
CA ALA A 49 0.61 2.10 1.73
C ALA A 49 0.77 1.33 0.42
N PHE A 50 1.32 1.99 -0.60
CA PHE A 50 1.68 1.34 -1.86
C PHE A 50 2.99 1.88 -2.41
N ARG A 51 3.73 1.00 -3.08
CA ARG A 51 4.99 1.29 -3.77
C ARG A 51 5.01 0.54 -5.09
N TYR A 52 5.75 1.10 -6.04
CA TYR A 52 5.95 0.51 -7.36
C TYR A 52 7.43 0.25 -7.66
N PRO A 53 8.12 -0.60 -6.86
CA PRO A 53 9.54 -0.88 -7.07
C PRO A 53 9.76 -1.73 -8.32
N PHE A 54 10.96 -1.63 -8.90
CA PHE A 54 11.37 -2.49 -10.01
C PHE A 54 11.95 -3.84 -9.56
N LEU A 55 12.51 -3.95 -8.35
CA LEU A 55 13.03 -5.20 -7.77
C LEU A 55 13.87 -6.03 -8.77
N SER A 56 14.86 -5.38 -9.40
CA SER A 56 15.74 -5.98 -10.43
C SER A 56 15.03 -6.53 -11.68
N GLU A 57 13.73 -6.28 -11.83
CA GLU A 57 12.93 -6.64 -13.01
C GLU A 57 12.79 -5.46 -13.99
N GLN A 58 12.43 -5.78 -15.24
CA GLN A 58 12.19 -4.76 -16.29
C GLN A 58 10.88 -3.98 -16.10
N ARG A 59 9.98 -4.48 -15.25
CA ARG A 59 8.65 -3.90 -15.03
C ARG A 59 8.43 -3.72 -13.54
N PRO A 60 7.81 -2.60 -13.12
CA PRO A 60 7.54 -2.38 -11.71
C PRO A 60 6.49 -3.36 -11.21
N GLU A 61 6.65 -3.77 -9.96
CA GLU A 61 5.66 -4.54 -9.21
C GLU A 61 4.86 -3.61 -8.32
N ALA A 62 3.58 -3.89 -8.12
CA ALA A 62 2.75 -3.12 -7.20
C ALA A 62 2.75 -3.80 -5.83
N MET A 63 3.39 -3.17 -4.85
CA MET A 63 3.42 -3.65 -3.48
C MET A 63 2.42 -2.84 -2.66
N VAL A 64 1.57 -3.51 -1.88
CA VAL A 64 0.54 -2.89 -1.06
C VAL A 64 0.64 -3.45 0.35
N LEU A 65 0.70 -2.57 1.34
CA LEU A 65 0.66 -2.95 2.74
C LEU A 65 -0.57 -2.33 3.41
N LEU A 66 -1.39 -3.18 4.04
CA LEU A 66 -2.49 -2.76 4.90
C LEU A 66 -1.95 -2.64 6.32
N GLY A 67 -1.99 -1.45 6.91
CA GLY A 67 -1.55 -1.27 8.29
C GLY A 67 -2.66 -1.56 9.30
N GLU A 68 -2.35 -1.33 10.57
CA GLU A 68 -3.27 -1.62 11.67
C GLU A 68 -4.56 -0.78 11.58
N PRO A 69 -5.76 -1.39 11.55
CA PRO A 69 -7.01 -0.67 11.48
C PRO A 69 -7.29 0.10 12.78
N TRP A 70 -7.80 1.32 12.64
CA TRP A 70 -8.34 2.09 13.74
C TRP A 70 -9.87 2.04 13.73
N THR A 71 -10.45 1.47 14.78
CA THR A 71 -11.90 1.55 15.03
C THR A 71 -12.20 2.85 15.77
N VAL A 72 -12.99 3.71 15.12
CA VAL A 72 -13.42 5.01 15.64
C VAL A 72 -14.77 4.82 16.31
N GLU A 73 -14.78 5.00 17.63
CA GLU A 73 -15.98 4.93 18.46
C GLU A 73 -16.88 6.16 18.31
N ALA A 74 -18.06 6.12 18.94
CA ALA A 74 -19.05 7.21 18.90
C ALA A 74 -18.50 8.51 19.52
N THR A 75 -17.73 8.41 20.61
CA THR A 75 -17.02 9.55 21.20
C THR A 75 -15.74 9.78 20.41
N ARG A 76 -15.66 10.91 19.72
CA ARG A 76 -14.55 11.19 18.82
C ARG A 76 -13.63 12.30 19.32
N PRO A 77 -12.32 12.15 19.10
CA PRO A 77 -11.37 13.24 19.32
C PRO A 77 -11.72 14.47 18.49
N ASP A 78 -11.05 15.58 18.79
CA ASP A 78 -11.11 16.74 17.92
C ASP A 78 -10.48 16.46 16.55
N ARG A 79 -10.68 17.41 15.62
CA ARG A 79 -10.24 17.26 14.24
C ARG A 79 -8.70 17.20 14.11
N ALA A 80 -7.96 17.90 14.97
CA ALA A 80 -6.50 17.93 14.93
C ALA A 80 -5.96 16.56 15.37
N ALA A 81 -6.44 16.04 16.50
CA ALA A 81 -6.08 14.71 17.00
C ALA A 81 -6.41 13.59 15.99
N ILE A 82 -7.54 13.69 15.29
CA ILE A 82 -7.86 12.75 14.20
C ILE A 82 -6.84 12.89 13.06
N THR A 83 -6.51 14.11 12.65
CA THR A 83 -5.53 14.36 11.58
C THR A 83 -4.16 13.78 11.94
N ASP A 84 -3.66 14.06 13.13
CA ASP A 84 -2.37 13.56 13.62
C ASP A 84 -2.35 12.03 13.70
N ARG A 85 -3.46 11.43 14.13
CA ARG A 85 -3.61 9.97 14.15
C ARG A 85 -3.53 9.38 12.75
N LEU A 86 -4.25 9.97 11.77
CA LEU A 86 -4.21 9.53 10.37
C LEU A 86 -2.80 9.67 9.78
N THR A 87 -2.13 10.79 10.04
CA THR A 87 -0.73 11.03 9.62
C THR A 87 0.19 9.97 10.20
N THR A 88 0.09 9.69 11.49
CA THR A 88 0.90 8.68 12.17
C THR A 88 0.66 7.28 11.61
N MET A 89 -0.61 6.90 11.43
CA MET A 89 -0.96 5.58 10.90
C MET A 89 -0.41 5.37 9.48
N LEU A 90 -0.55 6.37 8.60
CA LEU A 90 0.02 6.31 7.25
C LEU A 90 1.54 6.28 7.27
N GLY A 91 2.17 7.11 8.11
CA GLY A 91 3.63 7.17 8.26
C GLY A 91 4.21 5.83 8.72
N VAL A 92 3.62 5.20 9.73
CA VAL A 92 4.04 3.88 10.22
C VAL A 92 3.86 2.81 9.14
N THR A 93 2.73 2.81 8.44
CA THR A 93 2.45 1.83 7.38
C THR A 93 3.42 1.99 6.20
N LEU A 94 3.72 3.22 5.80
CA LEU A 94 4.71 3.50 4.75
C LEU A 94 6.13 3.10 5.18
N ALA A 95 6.53 3.42 6.40
CA ALA A 95 7.84 3.05 6.93
C ALA A 95 8.03 1.53 6.99
N ALA A 96 6.98 0.78 7.37
CA ALA A 96 7.00 -0.69 7.35
C ALA A 96 7.17 -1.23 5.92
N LEU A 97 6.40 -0.71 4.95
CA LEU A 97 6.53 -1.11 3.55
C LEU A 97 7.93 -0.78 2.99
N ASP A 98 8.46 0.40 3.29
CA ASP A 98 9.79 0.80 2.87
C ASP A 98 10.88 -0.08 3.51
N ALA A 99 10.71 -0.51 4.76
CA ALA A 99 11.63 -1.42 5.44
C ALA A 99 11.61 -2.83 4.84
N ASP A 100 10.45 -3.34 4.42
CA ASP A 100 10.37 -4.62 3.70
C ASP A 100 11.07 -4.54 2.35
N LEU A 101 10.84 -3.47 1.59
CA LEU A 101 11.44 -3.27 0.27
C LEU A 101 12.96 -3.05 0.33
N ALA A 102 13.47 -2.41 1.39
CA ALA A 102 14.90 -2.18 1.55
C ALA A 102 15.72 -3.49 1.65
N VAL A 103 15.07 -4.59 2.03
CA VAL A 103 15.69 -5.93 2.13
C VAL A 103 15.00 -6.95 1.22
N GLU A 104 14.18 -6.48 0.28
CA GLU A 104 13.40 -7.30 -0.66
C GLU A 104 12.64 -8.47 0.00
N ARG A 105 12.01 -8.22 1.16
CA ARG A 105 11.17 -9.20 1.86
C ARG A 105 9.81 -9.33 1.18
N LEU A 106 9.71 -10.23 0.20
CA LEU A 106 8.50 -10.42 -0.61
C LEU A 106 7.63 -11.58 -0.12
N GLU A 107 8.21 -12.52 0.61
CA GLU A 107 7.57 -13.74 1.09
C GLU A 107 6.45 -13.48 2.12
N SER A 108 6.44 -12.31 2.74
CA SER A 108 5.40 -11.87 3.68
C SER A 108 4.15 -11.29 3.01
N TYR A 109 4.11 -11.27 1.67
CA TYR A 109 3.01 -10.69 0.89
C TYR A 109 2.23 -11.76 0.13
N ASP A 110 0.91 -11.60 0.09
CA ASP A 110 0.04 -12.42 -0.75
C ASP A 110 -0.02 -11.86 -2.18
N LEU A 111 0.19 -12.74 -3.17
CA LEU A 111 0.07 -12.37 -4.58
C LEU A 111 -1.41 -12.26 -4.99
N LEU A 112 -1.90 -11.03 -5.14
CA LEU A 112 -3.27 -10.78 -5.61
C LEU A 112 -3.41 -10.86 -7.13
N VAL A 113 -2.41 -10.37 -7.88
CA VAL A 113 -2.42 -10.33 -9.34
C VAL A 113 -1.04 -10.73 -9.87
N ALA A 114 -0.98 -11.82 -10.62
CA ALA A 114 0.26 -12.25 -11.26
C ALA A 114 0.65 -11.30 -12.41
N GLY A 115 1.89 -10.82 -12.37
CA GLY A 115 2.49 -10.05 -13.45
C GLY A 115 2.77 -10.89 -14.70
N ARG A 116 3.14 -10.21 -15.79
CA ARG A 116 3.62 -10.89 -17.01
C ARG A 116 5.14 -11.10 -16.90
N PRO A 117 5.66 -12.31 -17.16
CA PRO A 117 7.10 -12.57 -17.10
C PRO A 117 7.86 -11.66 -18.08
N SER A 118 9.07 -11.24 -17.68
CA SER A 118 9.97 -10.43 -18.49
C SER A 118 10.45 -11.22 -19.72
N ILE A 119 11.03 -10.52 -20.69
CA ILE A 119 11.59 -11.17 -21.90
C ILE A 119 12.76 -12.09 -21.50
N ASN A 120 13.57 -11.69 -20.53
CA ASN A 120 14.66 -12.50 -19.99
C ASN A 120 14.13 -13.80 -19.39
N ASN A 121 13.13 -13.73 -18.49
CA ASN A 121 12.57 -14.93 -17.86
C ASN A 121 11.89 -15.85 -18.90
N ARG A 122 11.35 -15.29 -19.98
CA ARG A 122 10.83 -16.09 -21.11
C ARG A 122 11.96 -16.81 -21.86
N MET A 123 13.05 -16.13 -22.13
CA MET A 123 14.22 -16.70 -22.83
C MET A 123 14.90 -17.77 -21.99
N ASP A 124 15.10 -17.53 -20.71
CA ASP A 124 15.79 -18.46 -19.81
C ASP A 124 14.96 -19.73 -19.59
N ARG A 125 13.63 -19.61 -19.55
CA ARG A 125 12.74 -20.77 -19.57
C ARG A 125 12.92 -21.63 -20.81
N VAL A 126 13.07 -21.01 -21.98
CA VAL A 126 13.33 -21.72 -23.24
C VAL A 126 14.71 -22.37 -23.22
N ARG A 127 15.74 -21.67 -22.77
CA ARG A 127 17.11 -22.20 -22.65
C ARG A 127 17.17 -23.39 -21.70
N HIS A 128 16.51 -23.32 -20.55
CA HIS A 128 16.39 -24.43 -19.60
C HIS A 128 15.67 -25.63 -20.23
N ALA A 129 14.56 -25.40 -20.94
CA ALA A 129 13.85 -26.48 -21.65
C ALA A 129 14.71 -27.14 -22.75
N LEU A 130 15.68 -26.41 -23.31
CA LEU A 130 16.63 -26.89 -24.31
C LEU A 130 17.92 -27.47 -23.68
N GLY A 131 18.04 -27.51 -22.35
CA GLY A 131 19.24 -27.97 -21.65
C GLY A 131 20.45 -27.04 -21.78
N LEU A 132 20.23 -25.79 -22.19
CA LEU A 132 21.26 -24.74 -22.34
C LEU A 132 21.43 -23.90 -21.06
N LEU A 133 20.62 -24.19 -20.03
CA LEU A 133 20.65 -23.53 -18.73
C LEU A 133 20.33 -24.58 -17.67
N ASP A 134 21.20 -24.72 -16.67
CA ASP A 134 21.08 -25.76 -15.64
C ASP A 134 19.93 -25.49 -14.65
N GLU A 135 19.65 -24.22 -14.34
CA GLU A 135 18.61 -23.82 -13.40
C GLU A 135 17.81 -22.62 -13.92
N TYR A 136 16.48 -22.69 -13.83
CA TYR A 136 15.59 -21.59 -14.17
C TYR A 136 15.05 -20.91 -12.90
N GLN A 137 15.35 -19.63 -12.75
CA GLN A 137 14.76 -18.80 -11.71
C GLN A 137 13.61 -17.96 -12.29
N PRO A 138 12.40 -17.99 -11.68
CA PRO A 138 11.25 -17.28 -12.21
C PRO A 138 11.30 -15.75 -12.01
N ARG A 139 12.24 -15.25 -11.20
CA ARG A 139 12.52 -13.83 -10.95
C ARG A 139 14.02 -13.57 -11.09
N ASN A 140 14.37 -12.37 -11.55
CA ASN A 140 15.75 -11.89 -11.57
C ASN A 140 16.13 -11.44 -10.14
N GLY A 141 16.94 -12.23 -9.43
CA GLY A 141 17.37 -11.96 -8.06
C GLY A 141 18.48 -12.90 -7.61
#